data_AF-A0A915DK39-F1
#
_entry.id   AF-A0A915DK39-F1
#
_cell.length_a   1.000
_cell.length_b   1.000
_cell.length_c   1.000
_cell.angle_alpha   90.00
_cell.angle_beta   90.00
_cell.angle_gamma   90.00
#
_symmetry.space_group_name_H-M   'P 1'
#
loop_
_entity.id
_entity.type
_entity.pdbx_description
1 polymer ?
#
loop_
_entity_poly.entity_id
_entity_poly.type
_entity_poly.pdbx_seq_one_letter_code
_entity_poly.pdbx_strand_id
1 'polypeptide(L)'
;MLYHNAHHHLNSDEPNEGQENGCTTLLICKWPSCDGTPRSRWSMITHLQDHHCTEHQLQAALRTRREMGHYNYMAYLKQQLQKVKDISHHPGYSKFAAVEAIRRHAFSYMTKDLTDDSEGPVTRSMRLTSSLILRNIAKHSVEGRRKIRKHESHLSWMALSRMESSAALAQCLGELAQHSAFSNTAESELDIQQNNS
;
A
#
# COMPACT_ATOMS: atom_id res chain seq x y z
N MET A 1 1.54 20.78 -26.96
CA MET A 1 1.32 20.13 -25.64
C MET A 1 -0.15 19.81 -25.42
N LEU A 2 -1.06 20.79 -25.49
CA LEU A 2 -2.52 20.56 -25.42
C LEU A 2 -3.04 19.62 -26.52
N TYR A 3 -2.68 19.89 -27.77
CA TYR A 3 -3.04 19.03 -28.91
C TYR A 3 -2.55 17.59 -28.75
N HIS A 4 -1.31 17.39 -28.29
CA HIS A 4 -0.74 16.03 -28.09
C HIS A 4 -1.43 15.27 -26.94
N ASN A 5 -1.73 15.92 -25.82
CA ASN A 5 -2.49 15.29 -24.72
C ASN A 5 -3.94 14.98 -25.14
N ALA A 6 -4.60 15.91 -25.83
CA ALA A 6 -5.96 15.68 -26.32
C ALA A 6 -6.00 14.53 -27.35
N HIS A 7 -5.10 14.52 -28.33
CA HIS A 7 -5.13 13.50 -29.38
C HIS A 7 -4.70 12.11 -28.92
N HIS A 8 -3.66 11.98 -28.11
CA HIS A 8 -3.14 10.66 -27.70
C HIS A 8 -3.83 10.05 -26.48
N HIS A 9 -4.52 10.87 -25.67
CA HIS A 9 -5.07 10.40 -24.41
C HIS A 9 -6.57 10.67 -24.25
N LEU A 10 -7.14 11.60 -25.04
CA LEU A 10 -8.57 11.92 -25.03
C LEU A 10 -9.32 11.51 -26.32
N ASN A 11 -8.65 11.29 -27.45
CA ASN A 11 -9.31 10.90 -28.72
C ASN A 11 -9.08 9.44 -29.14
N SER A 12 -8.79 8.54 -28.19
CA SER A 12 -8.81 7.09 -28.46
C SER A 12 -10.25 6.62 -28.64
N ASP A 13 -10.85 6.96 -29.78
CA ASP A 13 -12.02 6.27 -30.33
C ASP A 13 -11.54 4.98 -30.99
N GLU A 14 -11.34 3.93 -30.18
CA GLU A 14 -11.39 2.56 -30.67
C GLU A 14 -12.60 1.92 -29.97
N PRO A 15 -13.68 1.59 -30.70
CA PRO A 15 -14.83 0.92 -30.12
C PRO A 15 -14.46 -0.55 -29.96
N ASN A 16 -13.80 -0.90 -28.84
CA ASN A 16 -13.66 -2.30 -28.48
C ASN A 16 -14.90 -2.72 -27.68
N GLU A 17 -15.95 -3.07 -28.41
CA GLU A 17 -17.06 -3.85 -27.87
C GLU A 17 -16.51 -5.13 -27.24
N GLY A 18 -16.75 -5.32 -25.93
CA GLY A 18 -16.70 -6.66 -25.34
C GLY A 18 -15.58 -6.98 -24.35
N GLN A 19 -15.07 -6.03 -23.56
CA GLN A 19 -14.27 -6.40 -22.37
C GLN A 19 -14.61 -5.57 -21.13
N GLU A 20 -15.63 -6.08 -20.42
CA GLU A 20 -15.90 -5.80 -19.01
C GLU A 20 -14.74 -6.33 -18.15
N ASN A 21 -13.60 -5.64 -18.13
CA ASN A 21 -12.52 -5.86 -17.16
C ASN A 21 -11.79 -4.53 -16.98
N GLY A 22 -12.12 -3.83 -15.89
CA GLY A 22 -11.76 -2.43 -15.61
C GLY A 22 -10.29 -2.13 -15.38
N CYS A 23 -9.42 -2.38 -16.36
CA CYS A 23 -8.08 -1.78 -16.39
C CYS A 23 -8.21 -0.39 -17.01
N THR A 24 -8.52 0.61 -16.18
CA THR A 24 -8.47 2.02 -16.61
C THR A 24 -7.03 2.36 -16.96
N THR A 25 -6.74 2.61 -18.25
CA THR A 25 -5.42 3.05 -18.70
C THR A 25 -5.00 4.29 -17.92
N LEU A 26 -4.00 4.13 -17.05
CA LEU A 26 -3.45 5.23 -16.27
C LEU A 26 -2.56 6.10 -17.16
N LEU A 27 -2.83 7.40 -17.16
CA LEU A 27 -2.19 8.41 -17.99
C LEU A 27 -1.24 9.25 -17.14
N ILE A 28 -0.11 9.66 -17.72
CA ILE A 28 0.88 10.51 -17.05
C ILE A 28 0.90 11.87 -17.75
N CYS A 29 0.84 12.95 -16.96
CA CYS A 29 0.89 14.31 -17.50
C CYS A 29 2.31 14.59 -18.02
N LYS A 30 2.41 14.92 -19.32
CA LYS A 30 3.67 15.24 -20.00
C LYS A 30 4.01 16.74 -20.01
N TRP A 31 3.31 17.55 -19.22
CA TRP A 31 3.61 18.98 -19.14
C TRP A 31 4.97 19.19 -18.44
N PRO A 32 5.82 20.13 -18.88
CA PRO A 32 7.09 20.39 -18.22
C PRO A 32 6.91 20.73 -16.74
N SER A 33 7.74 20.13 -15.88
CA SER A 33 7.71 20.31 -14.42
C SER A 33 6.41 19.86 -13.72
N CYS A 34 5.59 19.02 -14.36
CA CYS A 34 4.45 18.37 -13.72
C CYS A 34 4.89 17.12 -12.92
N ASP A 35 4.09 16.73 -11.93
CA ASP A 35 4.42 15.73 -10.91
C ASP A 35 4.48 14.28 -11.39
N GLY A 36 4.20 14.01 -12.68
CA GLY A 36 4.34 12.68 -13.28
C GLY A 36 3.41 11.61 -12.70
N THR A 37 2.49 11.98 -11.81
CA THR A 37 1.59 11.05 -11.13
C THR A 37 0.64 10.40 -12.14
N PRO A 38 0.54 9.05 -12.17
CA PRO A 38 -0.40 8.34 -13.04
C PRO A 38 -1.84 8.61 -12.59
N ARG A 39 -2.72 8.95 -13.54
CA ARG A 39 -4.10 9.40 -13.31
C ARG A 39 -5.07 8.69 -14.25
N SER A 40 -6.31 8.48 -13.80
CA SER A 40 -7.38 8.02 -14.69
C SER A 40 -7.72 9.09 -15.73
N ARG A 41 -8.45 8.72 -16.80
CA ARG A 41 -8.82 9.63 -17.87
C ARG A 41 -9.52 10.90 -17.39
N TRP A 42 -10.55 10.77 -16.56
CA TRP A 42 -11.28 11.93 -16.02
C TRP A 42 -10.41 12.76 -15.08
N SER A 43 -9.62 12.10 -14.24
CA SER A 43 -8.65 12.79 -13.37
C SER A 43 -7.61 13.58 -14.18
N MET A 44 -7.18 13.07 -15.34
CA MET A 44 -6.26 13.75 -16.24
C MET A 44 -6.89 15.02 -16.84
N ILE A 45 -8.16 14.96 -17.27
CA ILE A 45 -8.86 16.13 -17.82
C ILE A 45 -8.93 17.25 -16.80
N THR A 46 -9.43 16.94 -15.59
CA THR A 46 -9.55 17.92 -14.51
C THR A 46 -8.19 18.47 -14.11
N HIS A 47 -7.18 17.62 -13.98
CA HIS A 47 -5.81 18.05 -13.70
C HIS A 47 -5.27 19.05 -14.74
N LEU A 48 -5.47 18.77 -16.04
CA LEU A 48 -5.04 19.67 -17.10
C LEU A 48 -5.76 21.03 -17.01
N GLN A 49 -7.06 21.03 -16.73
CA GLN A 49 -7.86 22.24 -16.60
C GLN A 49 -7.40 23.10 -15.41
N ASP A 50 -7.26 22.49 -14.24
CA ASP A 50 -7.00 23.20 -12.99
C ASP A 50 -5.55 23.65 -12.82
N HIS A 51 -4.58 22.91 -13.39
CA HIS A 51 -3.16 23.19 -13.16
C HIS A 51 -2.43 23.79 -14.37
N HIS A 52 -2.86 23.50 -15.61
CA HIS A 52 -2.10 23.84 -16.81
C HIS A 52 -2.86 24.72 -17.81
N CYS A 53 -4.18 24.64 -17.84
CA CYS A 53 -5.02 25.41 -18.76
C CYS A 53 -5.72 26.60 -18.09
N THR A 54 -5.26 27.01 -16.92
CA THR A 54 -5.78 28.22 -16.29
C THR A 54 -5.39 29.45 -17.11
N GLU A 55 -6.22 30.49 -17.07
CA GLU A 55 -6.01 31.72 -17.84
C GLU A 55 -4.62 32.31 -17.60
N HIS A 56 -4.18 32.37 -16.35
CA HIS A 56 -2.86 32.84 -15.97
C HIS A 56 -1.73 32.05 -16.65
N GLN A 57 -1.81 30.72 -16.66
CA GLN A 57 -0.79 29.85 -17.23
C GLN A 57 -0.73 29.99 -18.76
N LEU A 58 -1.90 30.11 -19.41
CA LEU A 58 -1.99 30.32 -20.85
C LEU A 58 -1.41 31.69 -21.26
N GLN A 59 -1.73 32.75 -20.52
CA GLN A 59 -1.20 34.09 -20.76
C GLN A 59 0.32 34.16 -20.54
N ALA A 60 0.83 33.53 -19.48
CA ALA A 60 2.27 33.43 -19.23
C ALA A 60 2.98 32.70 -20.38
N ALA A 61 2.44 31.55 -20.82
CA ALA A 61 2.99 30.80 -21.94
C ALA A 61 2.99 31.59 -23.26
N LEU A 62 1.96 32.40 -23.52
CA LEU A 62 1.90 33.29 -24.68
C LEU A 62 2.95 34.39 -24.61
N ARG A 63 3.13 35.02 -23.44
CA ARG A 63 4.14 36.05 -23.21
C ARG A 63 5.55 35.51 -23.45
N THR A 64 5.88 34.38 -22.82
CA THR A 64 7.20 33.74 -23.00
C THR A 64 7.47 33.39 -24.46
N ARG A 65 6.48 32.89 -25.20
CA ARG A 65 6.65 32.58 -26.63
C ARG A 65 6.90 33.84 -27.47
N ARG A 66 6.24 34.96 -27.15
CA ARG A 66 6.44 36.25 -27.84
C ARG A 66 7.83 36.83 -27.56
N GLU A 67 8.29 36.73 -26.32
CA GLU A 67 9.58 37.29 -25.89
C GLU A 67 10.77 36.49 -26.41
N MET A 68 10.69 35.15 -26.39
CA MET A 68 11.84 34.30 -26.70
C MET A 68 11.95 33.93 -28.19
N GLY A 69 10.86 34.04 -28.96
CA GLY A 69 10.80 33.51 -30.32
C GLY A 69 10.78 31.97 -30.37
N HIS A 70 10.45 31.40 -31.52
CA HIS A 70 10.14 29.96 -31.64
C HIS A 70 11.34 29.05 -31.30
N TYR A 71 12.53 29.37 -31.80
CA TYR A 71 13.74 28.55 -31.61
C TYR A 71 14.17 28.49 -30.14
N ASN A 72 14.28 29.65 -29.48
CA ASN A 72 14.69 29.71 -28.07
C ASN A 72 13.60 29.14 -27.15
N TYR A 73 12.32 29.29 -27.51
CA TYR A 73 11.22 28.66 -26.77
C TYR A 73 11.30 27.12 -26.81
N MET A 74 11.65 26.53 -27.96
CA MET A 74 11.87 25.08 -28.06
C MET A 74 13.08 24.62 -27.24
N ALA A 75 14.18 25.38 -27.24
CA ALA A 75 15.34 25.10 -26.40
C ALA A 75 15.01 25.19 -24.90
N TYR A 76 14.26 26.21 -24.48
CA TYR A 76 13.76 26.39 -23.12
C TYR A 76 12.90 25.20 -22.67
N LEU A 77 11.94 24.74 -23.49
CA LEU A 77 11.12 23.58 -23.16
C LEU A 77 11.94 22.30 -22.99
N LYS A 78 12.94 22.09 -23.86
CA LYS A 78 13.85 20.94 -23.76
C LYS A 78 14.65 20.95 -22.44
N GLN A 79 15.11 22.13 -22.02
CA GLN A 79 15.79 22.31 -20.74
C GLN A 79 14.86 22.04 -19.55
N GLN A 80 13.60 22.49 -19.60
CA GLN A 80 12.63 22.24 -18.53
C GLN A 80 12.28 20.75 -18.38
N LEU A 81 12.20 20.01 -19.48
CA LEU A 81 11.97 18.55 -19.47
C LEU A 81 13.16 17.77 -18.86
N GLN A 82 14.37 18.31 -18.93
CA GLN A 82 15.57 17.70 -18.33
C GLN A 82 15.68 17.95 -16.83
N LYS A 83 14.98 18.95 -16.28
CA LYS A 83 15.05 19.30 -14.85
C LYS A 83 14.23 18.37 -13.94
N VAL A 84 14.03 17.13 -14.34
CA VAL A 84 13.38 16.09 -13.53
C VAL A 84 14.40 15.56 -12.52
N LYS A 85 14.01 15.61 -11.24
CA LYS A 85 14.77 15.25 -10.01
C LYS A 85 15.70 16.33 -9.49
N ASP A 86 15.10 17.38 -8.97
CA ASP A 86 15.29 17.60 -7.54
C ASP A 86 13.90 17.77 -6.95
N ILE A 87 13.45 16.77 -6.19
CA ILE A 87 12.40 17.00 -5.22
C ILE A 87 13.06 17.99 -4.27
N SER A 88 12.81 19.29 -4.48
CA SER A 88 13.28 20.34 -3.59
C SER A 88 12.91 19.92 -2.19
N HIS A 89 13.89 19.43 -1.44
CA HIS A 89 13.72 19.11 -0.04
C HIS A 89 13.24 20.42 0.58
N HIS A 90 12.00 20.45 1.06
CA HIS A 90 11.51 21.58 1.85
C HIS A 90 12.59 21.92 2.89
N PRO A 91 13.06 23.17 2.96
CA PRO A 91 13.99 23.57 4.00
C PRO A 91 13.29 23.34 5.35
N GLY A 92 13.66 22.29 6.08
CA GLY A 92 13.09 22.01 7.40
C GLY A 92 12.64 20.58 7.69
N TYR A 93 12.51 19.66 6.72
CA TYR A 93 12.34 18.24 7.07
C TYR A 93 13.50 17.34 6.63
N SER A 94 13.68 16.28 7.42
CA SER A 94 14.71 15.28 7.25
C SER A 94 14.56 14.53 5.91
N LYS A 95 15.66 13.94 5.43
CA LYS A 95 15.67 13.02 4.27
C LYS A 95 14.69 11.85 4.44
N PHE A 96 14.31 11.53 5.67
CA PHE A 96 13.39 10.44 6.01
C PHE A 96 11.98 10.95 6.34
N ALA A 97 11.65 12.21 6.07
CA ALA A 97 10.36 12.81 6.44
C ALA A 97 9.16 12.02 5.93
N ALA A 98 9.22 11.49 4.70
CA ALA A 98 8.18 10.63 4.15
C ALA A 98 8.07 9.31 4.93
N VAL A 99 9.18 8.65 5.26
CA VAL A 99 9.21 7.42 6.06
C VAL A 99 8.75 7.67 7.49
N GLU A 100 9.14 8.80 8.09
CA GLU A 100 8.67 9.21 9.40
C GLU A 100 7.18 9.55 9.40
N ALA A 101 6.67 10.23 8.37
CA ALA A 101 5.24 10.47 8.19
C ALA A 101 4.49 9.14 8.05
N ILE A 102 5.00 8.21 7.24
CA ILE A 102 4.45 6.86 7.16
C ILE A 102 4.45 6.20 8.54
N ARG A 103 5.55 6.21 9.30
CA ARG A 103 5.59 5.62 10.65
C ARG A 103 4.60 6.28 11.62
N ARG A 104 4.45 7.60 11.56
CA ARG A 104 3.49 8.37 12.38
C ARG A 104 2.05 8.03 12.01
N HIS A 105 1.75 7.88 10.72
CA HIS A 105 0.39 7.68 10.22
C HIS A 105 0.01 6.20 9.97
N ALA A 106 0.97 5.27 9.93
CA ALA A 106 0.75 3.85 9.65
C ALA A 106 -0.23 3.21 10.64
N PHE A 107 -0.19 3.67 11.89
CA PHE A 107 -1.08 3.18 12.94
C PHE A 107 -2.38 3.98 13.06
N SER A 108 -2.49 5.12 12.37
CA SER A 108 -3.67 5.99 12.45
C SER A 108 -4.87 5.46 11.66
N TYR A 109 -4.63 4.53 10.73
CA TYR A 109 -5.65 3.87 9.92
C TYR A 109 -5.97 2.44 10.39
N MET A 110 -5.28 1.93 11.42
CA MET A 110 -5.70 0.71 12.10
C MET A 110 -6.97 1.03 12.90
N THR A 111 -8.00 0.19 12.80
CA THR A 111 -9.26 0.36 13.55
C THR A 111 -8.95 0.57 15.04
N LYS A 112 -9.51 1.61 15.67
CA LYS A 112 -9.27 1.93 17.10
C LYS A 112 -9.53 0.74 18.03
N ASP A 113 -10.45 -0.14 17.63
CA ASP A 113 -10.78 -1.39 18.32
C ASP A 113 -9.61 -2.38 18.40
N LEU A 114 -8.58 -2.27 17.53
CA LEU A 114 -7.40 -3.13 17.55
C LEU A 114 -6.43 -2.84 18.71
N THR A 115 -6.50 -1.67 19.33
CA THR A 115 -5.36 -1.17 20.13
C THR A 115 -5.71 -0.49 21.44
N ASP A 116 -6.98 -0.26 21.77
CA ASP A 116 -7.34 0.65 22.86
C ASP A 116 -8.36 0.07 23.86
N ASP A 117 -8.09 -1.15 24.33
CA ASP A 117 -8.59 -1.50 25.65
C ASP A 117 -7.56 -0.98 26.66
N SER A 118 -7.90 0.09 27.37
CA SER A 118 -7.12 0.59 28.52
C SER A 118 -7.25 -0.39 29.68
N GLU A 119 -6.54 -1.52 29.56
CA GLU A 119 -6.62 -2.61 30.53
C GLU A 119 -5.99 -2.19 31.85
N GLY A 120 -6.72 -2.40 32.95
CA GLY A 120 -6.15 -2.30 34.29
C GLY A 120 -5.03 -3.32 34.52
N PRO A 121 -4.14 -3.07 35.49
CA PRO A 121 -2.97 -3.92 35.77
C PRO A 121 -3.35 -5.39 36.07
N VAL A 122 -4.50 -5.62 36.68
CA VAL A 122 -5.01 -6.98 36.96
C VAL A 122 -5.39 -7.70 35.67
N THR A 123 -6.15 -7.05 34.79
CA THR A 123 -6.59 -7.70 33.55
C THR A 123 -5.43 -7.98 32.61
N ARG A 124 -4.44 -7.09 32.59
CA ARG A 124 -3.18 -7.26 31.86
C ARG A 124 -2.41 -8.51 32.32
N SER A 125 -2.25 -8.70 33.64
CA SER A 125 -1.55 -9.89 34.17
C SER A 125 -2.32 -11.19 33.94
N MET A 126 -3.66 -11.16 34.03
CA MET A 126 -4.52 -12.29 33.68
C MET A 126 -4.36 -12.70 32.21
N ARG A 127 -4.33 -11.73 31.29
CA ARG A 127 -4.14 -12.00 29.86
C ARG A 127 -2.77 -12.54 29.53
N LEU A 128 -1.72 -11.98 30.11
CA LEU A 128 -0.37 -12.50 29.93
C LEU A 128 -0.27 -13.95 30.42
N THR A 129 -0.76 -14.22 31.62
CA THR A 129 -0.79 -15.58 32.20
C THR A 129 -1.56 -16.55 31.31
N SER A 130 -2.75 -16.14 30.85
CA SER A 130 -3.59 -16.95 29.97
C SER A 130 -2.87 -17.27 28.65
N SER A 131 -2.20 -16.28 28.05
CA SER A 131 -1.45 -16.45 26.80
C SER A 131 -0.26 -17.40 26.95
N LEU A 132 0.44 -17.35 28.08
CA LEU A 132 1.53 -18.28 28.39
C LEU A 132 1.03 -19.71 28.61
N ILE A 133 -0.11 -19.89 29.27
CA ILE A 133 -0.77 -21.19 29.43
C ILE A 133 -1.17 -21.74 28.06
N LEU A 134 -1.80 -20.93 27.21
CA LEU A 134 -2.18 -21.34 25.85
C LEU A 134 -0.97 -21.78 25.04
N ARG A 135 0.15 -21.05 25.11
CA ARG A 135 1.41 -21.45 24.47
C ARG A 135 1.92 -22.79 24.99
N ASN A 136 1.92 -23.02 26.30
CA ASN A 136 2.33 -24.30 26.88
C ASN A 136 1.42 -25.46 26.41
N ILE A 137 0.11 -25.24 26.34
CA ILE A 137 -0.85 -26.22 25.80
C ILE A 137 -0.55 -26.49 24.32
N ALA A 138 -0.33 -25.45 23.51
CA ALA A 138 -0.03 -25.60 22.10
C ALA A 138 1.25 -26.42 21.87
N LYS A 139 2.28 -26.19 22.68
CA LYS A 139 3.54 -26.93 22.63
C LYS A 139 3.40 -28.40 23.04
N HIS A 140 2.69 -28.69 24.12
CA HIS A 140 2.72 -30.03 24.74
C HIS A 140 1.50 -30.91 24.49
N SER A 141 0.37 -30.39 24.01
CA SER A 141 -0.89 -31.14 23.90
C SER A 141 -1.46 -31.14 22.47
N VAL A 142 -1.54 -32.33 21.86
CA VAL A 142 -2.15 -32.53 20.52
C VAL A 142 -3.62 -32.12 20.50
N GLU A 143 -4.41 -32.63 21.44
CA GLU A 143 -5.84 -32.32 21.54
C GLU A 143 -6.07 -30.84 21.93
N GLY A 144 -5.17 -30.28 22.75
CA GLY A 144 -5.15 -28.85 23.07
C GLY A 144 -5.01 -27.98 21.81
N ARG A 145 -4.07 -28.31 20.92
CA ARG A 145 -3.90 -27.59 19.64
C ARG A 145 -5.17 -27.58 18.81
N ARG A 146 -5.87 -28.71 18.72
CA ARG A 146 -7.12 -28.82 17.95
C ARG A 146 -8.21 -27.88 18.50
N LYS A 147 -8.29 -27.72 19.82
CA LYS A 147 -9.23 -26.78 20.46
C LYS A 147 -8.82 -25.32 20.23
N ILE A 148 -7.54 -25.01 20.38
CA ILE A 148 -7.02 -23.64 20.19
C ILE A 148 -7.19 -23.18 18.75
N ARG A 149 -6.99 -24.07 17.76
CA ARG A 149 -7.14 -23.76 16.32
C ARG A 149 -8.53 -23.23 15.95
N LYS A 150 -9.59 -23.63 16.68
CA LYS A 150 -10.94 -23.09 16.49
C LYS A 150 -11.03 -21.58 16.75
N HIS A 151 -10.11 -21.05 17.56
CA HIS A 151 -10.06 -19.64 17.96
C HIS A 151 -8.88 -18.89 17.32
N GLU A 152 -8.22 -19.49 16.31
CA GLU A 152 -7.01 -18.95 15.69
C GLU A 152 -7.18 -17.55 15.11
N SER A 153 -8.33 -17.26 14.48
CA SER A 153 -8.63 -15.94 13.93
C SER A 153 -8.63 -14.86 15.02
N HIS A 154 -9.28 -15.12 16.16
CA HIS A 154 -9.32 -14.17 17.28
C HIS A 154 -7.95 -14.02 17.94
N LEU A 155 -7.21 -15.12 18.12
CA LEU A 155 -5.84 -15.07 18.66
C LEU A 155 -4.89 -14.31 17.74
N SER A 156 -5.05 -14.44 16.43
CA SER A 156 -4.26 -13.71 15.42
C SER A 156 -4.56 -12.22 15.47
N TRP A 157 -5.84 -11.87 15.60
CA TRP A 157 -6.25 -10.49 15.79
C TRP A 157 -5.61 -9.90 17.06
N MET A 158 -5.69 -10.59 18.20
CA MET A 158 -5.06 -10.15 19.47
C MET A 158 -3.53 -10.12 19.41
N ALA A 159 -2.90 -11.00 18.62
CA ALA A 159 -1.44 -11.02 18.44
C ALA A 159 -0.94 -9.81 17.63
N LEU A 160 -1.78 -9.26 16.75
CA LEU A 160 -1.49 -8.04 15.98
C LEU A 160 -1.81 -6.76 16.77
N SER A 161 -2.63 -6.85 17.80
CA SER A 161 -2.95 -5.76 18.72
C SER A 161 -1.74 -5.30 19.54
N ARG A 162 -1.76 -4.05 20.01
CA ARG A 162 -0.70 -3.46 20.87
C ARG A 162 -0.80 -3.93 22.33
N MET A 163 -1.08 -5.21 22.55
CA MET A 163 -1.20 -5.81 23.87
C MET A 163 0.18 -6.31 24.34
N GLU A 164 0.42 -6.34 25.65
CA GLU A 164 1.66 -6.90 26.21
C GLU A 164 1.79 -8.41 25.94
N SER A 165 0.66 -9.11 25.93
CA SER A 165 0.59 -10.55 25.62
C SER A 165 0.73 -10.88 24.13
N SER A 166 0.81 -9.89 23.25
CA SER A 166 0.88 -10.08 21.78
C SER A 166 2.01 -11.01 21.36
N ALA A 167 3.22 -10.82 21.92
CA ALA A 167 4.38 -11.65 21.63
C ALA A 167 4.18 -13.12 22.05
N ALA A 168 3.57 -13.35 23.22
CA ALA A 168 3.28 -14.71 23.69
C ALA A 168 2.22 -15.40 22.83
N LEU A 169 1.21 -14.66 22.36
CA LEU A 169 0.20 -15.17 21.43
C LEU A 169 0.79 -15.48 20.05
N ALA A 170 1.66 -14.61 19.52
CA ALA A 170 2.37 -14.87 18.26
C ALA A 170 3.22 -16.15 18.34
N GLN A 171 3.91 -16.37 19.46
CA GLN A 171 4.64 -17.62 19.69
C GLN A 171 3.69 -18.82 19.77
N CYS A 172 2.57 -18.70 20.48
CA CYS A 172 1.55 -19.76 20.54
C CYS A 172 1.03 -20.13 19.15
N LEU A 173 0.69 -19.14 18.32
CA LEU A 173 0.26 -19.34 16.93
C LEU A 173 1.37 -19.99 16.08
N GLY A 174 2.63 -19.61 16.30
CA GLY A 174 3.79 -20.24 15.67
C GLY A 174 3.90 -21.74 15.97
N GLU A 175 3.70 -22.14 17.24
CA GLU A 175 3.67 -23.56 17.63
C GLU A 175 2.53 -24.32 16.93
N LEU A 176 1.34 -23.69 16.77
CA LEU A 176 0.21 -24.29 16.04
C LEU A 176 0.52 -24.50 14.56
N ALA A 177 1.21 -23.55 13.93
CA ALA A 177 1.59 -23.59 12.52
C ALA A 177 2.69 -24.62 12.24
N GLN A 178 3.68 -24.76 13.14
CA GLN A 178 4.71 -25.80 13.00
C GLN A 178 4.06 -27.20 13.05
N HIS A 179 3.19 -27.43 14.02
CA HIS A 179 2.53 -28.73 14.17
C HIS A 179 1.43 -29.02 13.14
N SER A 180 0.88 -28.01 12.43
CA SER A 180 0.01 -28.27 11.28
C SER A 180 0.80 -28.69 10.04
N ALA A 181 1.99 -28.14 9.83
CA ALA A 181 2.88 -28.59 8.75
C ALA A 181 3.27 -30.06 8.94
N PHE A 182 3.59 -30.46 10.18
CA PHE A 182 3.93 -31.86 10.48
C PHE A 182 2.77 -32.85 10.27
N SER A 183 1.51 -32.46 10.57
CA SER A 183 0.36 -33.34 10.31
C SER A 183 0.14 -33.56 8.81
N ASN A 184 0.38 -32.55 7.98
CA ASN A 184 0.19 -32.64 6.53
C ASN A 184 1.28 -33.49 5.85
N THR A 185 2.51 -33.48 6.38
CA THR A 185 3.58 -34.39 5.93
C THR A 185 3.34 -35.84 6.36
N ALA A 186 2.75 -36.08 7.53
CA ALA A 186 2.48 -37.43 8.00
C ALA A 186 1.34 -38.12 7.21
N GLU A 187 0.33 -37.38 6.76
CA GLU A 187 -0.73 -37.93 5.88
C GLU A 187 -0.20 -38.25 4.47
N SER A 188 0.75 -37.47 3.95
CA SER A 188 1.33 -37.73 2.62
C SER A 188 2.30 -38.92 2.56
N GLU A 189 2.97 -39.26 3.66
CA GLU A 189 3.81 -40.48 3.72
C GLU A 189 2.98 -41.77 3.81
N LEU A 190 1.77 -41.72 4.39
CA LEU A 190 0.87 -42.88 4.48
C LEU A 190 0.21 -43.21 3.13
N ASP A 191 -0.13 -42.21 2.32
CA ASP A 191 -0.72 -42.41 0.98
C ASP A 191 0.29 -43.02 -0.02
N ILE A 192 1.60 -42.81 0.17
CA ILE A 192 2.65 -43.39 -0.68
C ILE A 192 2.82 -44.89 -0.39
N GLN A 193 2.55 -45.35 0.84
CA GLN A 193 2.66 -46.77 1.20
C GLN A 193 1.45 -47.61 0.77
N GLN A 194 0.26 -47.00 0.61
CA GLN A 194 -0.94 -47.71 0.13
C GLN A 194 -1.03 -47.83 -1.41
N ASN A 195 -0.29 -47.02 -2.17
CA ASN A 195 -0.25 -47.11 -3.64
C ASN A 195 0.88 -48.01 -4.19
N ASN A 196 1.67 -48.64 -3.31
CA ASN A 196 2.77 -49.55 -3.66
C ASN A 196 2.56 -50.99 -3.15
N SER A 197 1.33 -51.36 -2.75
CA SER A 197 0.93 -52.73 -2.43
C SER A 197 -0.11 -53.26 -3.42
#